data_AF-A0A3D4TS55-F1
#
_entry.id   AF-A0A3D4TS55-F1
#
_cell.length_a   1.000
_cell.length_b   1.000
_cell.length_c   1.000
_cell.angle_alpha   90.00
_cell.angle_beta   90.00
_cell.angle_gamma   90.00
#
_symmetry.space_group_name_H-M   'P 1'
#
loop_
_entity.id
_entity.type
_entity.pdbx_description
1 polymer ?
#
loop_
_entity_poly.entity_id
_entity_poly.type
_entity_poly.pdbx_seq_one_letter_code
_entity_poly.pdbx_strand_id
1 'polypeptide(L)' 'MKITDFLVMDHYGDQIDADPHGNNIAFCCFDCGHPVLAVALENQRGSDEMHPVACRRCKAKFFLDIRSHAEKLYIHRM' A
#
# COMPACT_ATOMS: atom_id res chain seq x y z
N MET A 1 2.97 6.89 11.88
CA MET A 1 4.03 5.93 11.51
C MET A 1 4.90 6.55 10.43
N LYS A 2 6.22 6.32 10.42
CA LYS A 2 7.08 6.66 9.28
C LYS A 2 7.50 5.36 8.61
N ILE A 3 7.20 5.22 7.32
CA ILE A 3 7.44 4.03 6.50
C ILE A 3 8.50 4.28 5.41
N THR A 4 9.20 5.42 5.48
CA THR A 4 10.28 5.72 4.53
C THR A 4 11.29 4.58 4.52
N ASP A 5 11.73 4.20 3.33
CA ASP A 5 12.68 3.11 3.08
C ASP A 5 12.19 1.69 3.45
N PHE A 6 10.90 1.51 3.76
CA PHE A 6 10.34 0.17 4.00
C PHE A 6 10.36 -0.67 2.72
N LEU A 7 10.65 -1.96 2.85
CA LEU A 7 10.54 -2.92 1.76
C LEU A 7 9.06 -3.18 1.45
N VAL A 8 8.63 -2.86 0.24
CA VAL A 8 7.24 -3.02 -0.20
C VAL A 8 7.08 -4.31 -1.00
N MET A 9 6.11 -5.13 -0.61
CA MET A 9 5.78 -6.40 -1.25
C MET A 9 4.29 -6.48 -1.60
N ASP A 10 3.95 -7.35 -2.54
CA ASP A 10 2.57 -7.77 -2.76
C ASP A 10 2.16 -8.91 -1.81
N HIS A 11 0.94 -9.44 -1.98
CA HIS A 11 0.44 -10.53 -1.13
C HIS A 11 1.09 -11.90 -1.38
N TYR A 12 1.86 -12.06 -2.46
CA TYR A 12 2.68 -13.26 -2.71
C TYR A 12 4.06 -13.17 -2.03
N GLY A 13 4.42 -11.99 -1.51
CA GLY A 13 5.72 -11.73 -0.91
C GLY A 13 6.78 -11.31 -1.93
N ASP A 14 6.36 -11.02 -3.17
CA ASP A 14 7.24 -10.47 -4.19
C ASP A 14 7.43 -8.97 -3.96
N GLN A 15 8.67 -8.50 -4.07
CA GLN A 15 8.96 -7.07 -3.99
C GLN A 15 8.36 -6.36 -5.20
N ILE A 16 7.71 -5.21 -4.96
CA ILE A 16 7.07 -4.42 -6.02
C ILE A 16 7.67 -3.02 -6.10
N ASP A 17 7.51 -2.40 -7.27
CA ASP A 17 7.82 -0.98 -7.46
C ASP A 17 6.81 -0.12 -6.70
N ALA A 18 7.31 0.54 -5.66
CA ALA A 18 6.55 1.48 -4.85
C ALA A 18 7.49 2.54 -4.25
N ASP A 19 6.92 3.69 -3.89
CA ASP A 19 7.64 4.82 -3.29
C ASP A 19 7.03 5.13 -1.91
N PRO A 20 7.54 4.51 -0.83
CA PRO A 20 7.14 4.82 0.53
C PRO A 20 7.91 6.04 1.05
N HIS A 21 7.19 7.12 1.37
CA HIS A 21 7.78 8.38 1.84
C HIS A 21 6.96 9.02 2.96
N GLY A 22 7.63 9.31 4.08
CA GLY A 22 6.96 9.73 5.32
C GLY A 22 5.96 8.67 5.78
N ASN A 23 4.69 9.00 5.73
CA ASN A 23 3.54 8.17 6.07
C ASN A 23 2.67 7.81 4.86
N ASN A 24 3.11 8.16 3.65
CA ASN A 24 2.40 7.87 2.41
C ASN A 24 3.17 6.83 1.60
N ILE A 25 2.45 6.14 0.72
CA ILE A 25 3.04 5.23 -0.26
C ILE A 25 2.33 5.36 -1.59
N ALA A 26 3.12 5.52 -2.66
CA ALA A 26 2.65 5.45 -4.03
C ALA A 26 3.02 4.10 -4.65
N PHE A 27 2.10 3.50 -5.40
CA PHE A 27 2.31 2.24 -6.12
C PHE A 27 1.39 2.15 -7.34
N CYS A 28 1.66 1.22 -8.24
CA CYS A 28 0.81 0.95 -9.40
C CYS A 28 -0.30 -0.06 -9.04
N CYS A 29 -1.53 0.22 -9.46
CA CYS A 29 -2.64 -0.72 -9.32
C CYS A 29 -2.33 -2.04 -10.04
N PHE A 30 -2.44 -3.17 -9.32
CA PHE A 30 -2.09 -4.50 -9.83
C PHE A 30 -2.93 -4.91 -11.05
N ASP A 31 -4.15 -4.40 -11.17
CA ASP A 31 -5.08 -4.78 -12.24
C ASP A 31 -4.93 -3.92 -13.51
N CYS A 32 -4.53 -2.64 -13.40
CA CYS A 32 -4.60 -1.70 -14.52
C CYS A 32 -3.43 -0.72 -14.64
N GLY A 33 -2.42 -0.85 -13.78
CA GLY A 33 -1.22 -0.01 -13.77
C GLY A 33 -1.43 1.45 -13.39
N HIS A 34 -2.66 1.88 -13.09
CA HIS A 34 -2.92 3.27 -12.71
C HIS A 34 -2.33 3.58 -11.32
N PRO A 35 -1.70 4.74 -11.12
CA PRO A 35 -1.13 5.10 -9.82
C PRO A 35 -2.16 5.12 -8.70
N VAL A 36 -1.76 4.60 -7.54
CA VAL A 36 -2.53 4.56 -6.30
C VAL A 36 -1.69 5.18 -5.19
N LEU A 37 -2.36 5.96 -4.33
CA LEU A 37 -1.77 6.57 -3.13
C LEU A 37 -2.50 6.05 -1.90
N ALA A 38 -1.77 5.48 -0.95
CA ALA A 38 -2.27 5.04 0.35
C ALA A 38 -1.52 5.74 1.49
N VAL A 39 -2.10 5.70 2.68
CA VAL A 39 -1.58 6.38 3.88
C VAL A 39 -1.47 5.37 5.02
N ALA A 40 -0.28 5.23 5.58
CA ALA A 40 0.07 4.35 6.70
C ALA A 40 -0.29 4.93 8.08
N LEU A 41 -1.31 5.79 8.14
CA LEU A 41 -1.87 6.30 9.39
C LEU A 41 -3.22 5.62 9.63
N GLU A 42 -3.47 5.24 10.87
CA GLU A 42 -4.71 4.57 11.28
C GLU A 42 -5.96 5.34 10.79
N ASN A 43 -6.97 4.58 10.33
CA ASN A 43 -8.24 5.10 9.81
C ASN A 43 -8.11 6.02 8.58
N GLN A 44 -6.96 6.01 7.90
CA GLN A 44 -6.78 6.70 6.62
C GLN A 44 -6.96 5.76 5.43
N ARG A 45 -7.09 6.34 4.23
CA ARG A 45 -7.25 5.58 2.99
C ARG A 45 -6.10 4.59 2.76
N GLY A 46 -6.46 3.35 2.52
CA GLY A 46 -5.57 2.20 2.38
C GLY A 46 -4.93 1.72 3.67
N SER A 47 -5.17 2.33 4.84
CA SER A 47 -4.42 2.00 6.06
C SER A 47 -4.64 0.58 6.57
N ASP A 48 -5.81 0.01 6.30
CA ASP A 48 -6.23 -1.34 6.68
C ASP A 48 -7.39 -1.81 5.79
N GLU A 49 -7.83 -3.05 5.99
CA GLU A 49 -8.92 -3.68 5.22
C GLU A 49 -10.27 -2.97 5.37
N MET A 50 -10.52 -2.32 6.51
CA MET A 50 -11.76 -1.56 6.77
C MET A 50 -11.73 -0.18 6.11
N HIS A 51 -10.55 0.34 5.83
CA HIS A 51 -10.31 1.64 5.20
C HIS A 51 -9.54 1.50 3.88
N PRO A 52 -10.04 0.74 2.88
CA PRO A 52 -9.26 0.49 1.67
C PRO A 52 -9.14 1.74 0.79
N VAL A 53 -8.12 1.75 -0.06
CA VAL A 53 -8.01 2.71 -1.16
C VAL A 53 -8.51 2.07 -2.46
N ALA A 54 -9.43 2.75 -3.16
CA ALA A 54 -9.86 2.34 -4.49
C ALA A 54 -8.97 2.96 -5.58
N CYS A 55 -8.53 2.15 -6.54
CA CYS A 55 -7.93 2.62 -7.77
C CYS A 55 -8.91 3.55 -8.50
N ARG A 56 -8.45 4.75 -8.87
CA ARG A 56 -9.31 5.74 -9.51
C ARG A 56 -9.80 5.30 -10.90
N ARG A 57 -9.07 4.40 -11.57
CA ARG A 57 -9.40 3.86 -12.90
C ARG A 57 -10.31 2.64 -12.83
N CYS A 58 -9.81 1.47 -12.39
CA CYS A 58 -10.57 0.20 -12.43
C CYS A 58 -11.38 -0.11 -11.17
N LYS A 59 -11.30 0.73 -10.12
CA LYS A 59 -11.98 0.56 -8.83
C LYS A 59 -11.53 -0.63 -7.97
N ALA A 60 -10.52 -1.40 -8.38
CA ALA A 60 -9.86 -2.37 -7.51
C ALA A 60 -9.44 -1.72 -6.18
N LYS A 61 -9.64 -2.44 -5.07
CA LYS A 61 -9.40 -1.93 -3.72
C LYS A 61 -8.14 -2.55 -3.14
N PHE A 62 -7.37 -1.73 -2.43
CA PHE A 62 -6.11 -2.12 -1.81
C PHE A 62 -6.03 -1.65 -0.37
N PHE A 63 -5.26 -2.35 0.45
CA PHE A 63 -4.90 -1.92 1.81
C PHE A 63 -3.47 -2.31 2.18
N LEU A 64 -2.93 -1.67 3.19
CA LEU A 64 -1.57 -1.86 3.71
C LEU A 64 -1.60 -2.82 4.90
N ASP A 65 -0.68 -3.78 4.92
CA ASP A 65 -0.30 -4.55 6.12
C ASP A 65 1.15 -4.20 6.46
N ILE A 66 1.33 -3.46 7.56
CA ILE A 66 2.63 -2.88 7.92
C ILE A 66 3.28 -3.70 9.03
N ARG A 67 4.45 -4.25 8.74
CA ARG A 67 5.27 -5.04 9.65
C ARG A 67 6.45 -4.19 10.15
N SER A 68 6.15 -3.27 11.08
CA SER A 68 7.09 -2.29 11.63
C SER A 68 8.42 -2.91 12.12
N HIS A 69 8.36 -4.04 12.82
CA HIS A 69 9.54 -4.72 13.36
C HIS A 69 10.52 -5.23 12.31
N ALA A 70 10.07 -5.41 11.06
CA ALA A 70 10.86 -5.93 9.97
C ALA A 70 11.06 -4.91 8.84
N GLU A 71 10.64 -3.65 9.04
CA GLU A 71 10.68 -2.58 8.03
C GLU A 71 10.07 -3.02 6.70
N LYS A 72 8.97 -3.80 6.79
CA LYS A 72 8.25 -4.38 5.65
C LYS A 72 6.84 -3.85 5.59
N LEU A 73 6.34 -3.69 4.37
CA LEU A 73 4.97 -3.34 4.07
C LEU A 73 4.45 -4.26 2.99
N TYR A 74 3.26 -4.81 3.19
CA TYR A 74 2.55 -5.60 2.20
C TYR A 74 1.37 -4.78 1.67
N ILE A 75 1.15 -4.82 0.37
CA ILE A 75 -0.04 -4.24 -0.26
C ILE A 75 -0.94 -5.40 -0.68
N HIS A 76 -2.11 -5.47 -0.06
CA HIS A 76 -3.11 -6.46 -0.36
C HIS A 76 -4.15 -5.90 -1.32
N ARG A 77 -4.56 -6.71 -2.29
CA ARG A 77 -5.77 -6.49 -3.08
C ARG A 77 -6.96 -7.16 -2.39
N MET A 78 -8.10 -6.48 -2.33
CA MET A 78 -9.38 -7.08 -1.89
C MET A 78 -10.04 -7.92 -2.99
#